data_AF-A0A2E6KWD3-F1
#
_entry.id   AF-A0A2E6KWD3-F1
#
_cell.length_a   1.000
_cell.length_b   1.000
_cell.length_c   1.000
_cell.angle_alpha   90.00
_cell.angle_beta   90.00
_cell.angle_gamma   90.00
#
_symmetry.space_group_name_H-M   'P 1'
#
loop_
_entity.id
_entity.type
_entity.pdbx_description
1 polymer ?
#
loop_
_entity_poly.entity_id
_entity_poly.type
_entity_poly.pdbx_seq_one_letter_code
_entity_poly.pdbx_strand_id
1 'polypeptide(L)'
;MEDTFTFSGLTVPNLAKVAGGILVLWGLAAYFLQSSDPPSITAMIPAFFGAPLLLLGILAERNEENRHHYMHAAMVVALFMVIGGAQGLIVIEGKSNLSIGSHLILVLMGVTFMTAGIKSFRHARKLRESSGG
;
A
#
# COMPACT_ATOMS: atom_id res chain seq x y z
N MET A 1 -25.09 -11.89 -9.52
CA MET A 1 -24.66 -10.79 -8.65
C MET A 1 -23.26 -11.11 -8.15
N GLU A 2 -22.24 -10.75 -8.93
CA GLU A 2 -20.84 -10.73 -8.48
C GLU A 2 -20.19 -9.45 -9.05
N ASP A 3 -20.77 -8.28 -8.71
CA ASP A 3 -20.28 -6.96 -9.15
C ASP A 3 -19.18 -6.41 -8.23
N THR A 4 -18.43 -7.30 -7.57
CA THR A 4 -17.30 -6.92 -6.72
C THR A 4 -16.03 -6.87 -7.57
N PHE A 5 -15.49 -5.66 -7.78
CA PHE A 5 -14.21 -5.50 -8.46
C PHE A 5 -13.10 -6.27 -7.74
N THR A 6 -12.53 -7.25 -8.43
CA THR A 6 -11.35 -8.00 -7.97
C THR A 6 -10.13 -7.61 -8.80
N PHE A 7 -9.01 -7.40 -8.12
CA PHE A 7 -7.70 -7.22 -8.73
C PHE A 7 -6.90 -8.49 -8.41
N SER A 8 -6.58 -9.29 -9.44
CA SER A 8 -5.93 -10.60 -9.28
C SER A 8 -6.70 -11.58 -8.38
N GLY A 9 -8.04 -11.52 -8.40
CA GLY A 9 -8.90 -12.37 -7.55
C GLY A 9 -9.08 -11.86 -6.11
N LEU A 10 -8.46 -10.73 -5.74
CA LEU A 10 -8.59 -10.11 -4.41
C LEU A 10 -9.47 -8.86 -4.48
N THR A 11 -10.33 -8.67 -3.48
CA THR A 11 -11.03 -7.39 -3.27
C THR A 11 -10.02 -6.30 -2.90
N VAL A 12 -10.36 -5.02 -3.13
CA VAL A 12 -9.45 -3.91 -2.80
C VAL A 12 -9.09 -3.85 -1.30
N PRO A 13 -10.00 -4.10 -0.34
CA PRO A 13 -9.64 -4.22 1.08
C PRO A 13 -8.67 -5.37 1.35
N ASN A 14 -8.88 -6.54 0.72
CA ASN A 14 -7.96 -7.68 0.87
C ASN A 14 -6.59 -7.36 0.29
N LEU A 15 -6.53 -6.66 -0.84
CA LEU A 15 -5.28 -6.19 -1.41
C LEU A 15 -4.56 -5.23 -0.46
N ALA A 16 -5.28 -4.31 0.21
CA ALA A 16 -4.70 -3.41 1.21
C ALA A 16 -4.10 -4.19 2.39
N LYS A 17 -4.81 -5.20 2.89
CA LYS A 17 -4.34 -6.07 3.97
C LYS A 17 -3.08 -6.83 3.57
N VAL A 18 -3.10 -7.51 2.42
CA VAL A 18 -1.94 -8.30 1.95
C VAL A 18 -0.75 -7.38 1.68
N ALA A 19 -0.96 -6.26 0.99
CA ALA A 19 0.09 -5.29 0.70
C ALA A 19 0.70 -4.70 1.97
N GLY A 20 -0.15 -4.25 2.91
CA GLY A 20 0.28 -3.72 4.20
C GLY A 20 1.02 -4.75 5.03
N GLY A 21 0.52 -5.99 5.08
CA GLY A 21 1.18 -7.11 5.77
C GLY A 21 2.58 -7.41 5.20
N ILE A 22 2.71 -7.49 3.87
CA ILE A 22 4.01 -7.69 3.21
C ILE A 22 4.98 -6.57 3.58
N LEU A 23 4.53 -5.31 3.55
CA LEU A 23 5.38 -4.16 3.87
C LEU A 23 5.80 -4.10 5.34
N VAL A 24 4.91 -4.48 6.25
CA VAL A 24 5.24 -4.60 7.69
C VAL A 24 6.29 -5.69 7.88
N LEU A 25 6.06 -6.89 7.36
CA LEU A 25 7.01 -8.00 7.45
C LEU A 25 8.37 -7.64 6.83
N TRP A 26 8.36 -7.00 5.67
CA TRP A 26 9.58 -6.55 5.01
C TRP A 26 10.33 -5.51 5.85
N GLY A 27 9.66 -4.49 6.38
CA GLY A 27 10.31 -3.45 7.18
C GLY A 27 10.91 -4.00 8.49
N LEU A 28 10.24 -4.96 9.14
CA LEU A 28 10.80 -5.66 10.29
C LEU A 28 12.03 -6.49 9.89
N ALA A 29 11.90 -7.30 8.84
CA ALA A 29 13.01 -8.12 8.34
C ALA A 29 14.22 -7.26 7.95
N ALA A 30 13.99 -6.15 7.25
CA ALA A 30 15.03 -5.22 6.84
C ALA A 30 15.73 -4.55 8.04
N TYR A 31 15.01 -4.28 9.13
CA TYR A 31 15.62 -3.74 10.34
C TYR A 31 16.50 -4.75 11.08
N PHE A 32 16.07 -6.02 11.18
CA PHE A 32 16.81 -7.06 11.90
C PHE A 32 17.94 -7.71 11.09
N LEU A 33 17.81 -7.77 9.76
CA LEU A 33 18.81 -8.37 8.88
C LEU A 33 19.94 -7.40 8.50
N GLN A 34 19.81 -6.11 8.81
CA GLN A 34 20.87 -5.17 8.48
C GLN A 34 22.10 -5.41 9.35
N SER A 35 23.25 -5.49 8.71
CA SER A 35 24.56 -5.62 9.37
C SER A 35 25.24 -4.27 9.64
N SER A 36 24.50 -3.17 9.50
CA SER A 36 25.00 -1.80 9.68
C SER A 36 25.02 -1.42 11.15
N ASP A 37 26.13 -0.85 11.62
CA ASP A 37 26.28 -0.30 12.96
C ASP A 37 26.55 1.23 12.87
N PRO A 38 25.60 2.10 13.29
CA PRO A 38 24.30 1.80 13.88
C PRO A 38 23.23 1.35 12.86
N PRO A 39 22.16 0.65 13.31
CA PRO A 39 21.05 0.22 12.46
C PRO A 39 20.37 1.41 11.77
N SER A 40 20.22 1.34 10.44
CA SER A 40 19.48 2.36 9.69
C SER A 40 17.99 2.26 9.97
N ILE A 41 17.46 3.29 10.63
CA ILE A 41 16.02 3.44 10.90
C ILE A 41 15.22 3.57 9.58
N THR A 42 15.87 4.01 8.49
CA THR A 42 15.22 4.14 7.18
C THR A 42 14.71 2.80 6.61
N ALA A 43 15.27 1.66 7.04
CA ALA A 43 14.80 0.33 6.67
C ALA A 43 13.39 0.03 7.19
N MET A 44 12.91 0.73 8.23
CA MET A 44 11.57 0.56 8.81
C MET A 44 10.48 1.38 8.12
N ILE A 45 10.84 2.25 7.15
CA ILE A 45 9.87 3.08 6.43
C ILE A 45 8.73 2.23 5.81
N PRO A 46 8.99 1.07 5.16
CA PRO A 46 7.95 0.17 4.69
C PRO A 46 6.94 -0.23 5.76
N ALA A 47 7.39 -0.57 6.97
CA ALA A 47 6.49 -0.96 8.04
C ALA A 47 5.66 0.22 8.55
N PHE A 48 6.24 1.42 8.61
CA PHE A 48 5.54 2.63 9.04
C PHE A 48 4.35 2.99 8.14
N PHE A 49 4.48 2.80 6.82
CA PHE A 49 3.36 3.00 5.89
C PHE A 49 2.49 1.75 5.72
N GLY A 50 3.08 0.56 5.83
CA GLY A 50 2.38 -0.71 5.73
C GLY A 50 1.39 -0.94 6.86
N ALA A 51 1.70 -0.51 8.08
CA ALA A 51 0.82 -0.69 9.24
C ALA A 51 -0.51 0.08 9.12
N PRO A 52 -0.54 1.39 8.81
CA PRO A 52 -1.78 2.12 8.52
C PRO A 52 -2.54 1.50 7.34
N LEU A 53 -1.85 1.09 6.27
CA LEU A 53 -2.49 0.45 5.12
C LEU A 53 -3.18 -0.86 5.50
N LEU A 54 -2.51 -1.70 6.31
CA LEU A 54 -3.05 -2.94 6.84
C LEU A 54 -4.27 -2.69 7.74
N LEU A 55 -4.17 -1.74 8.67
CA LEU A 55 -5.25 -1.39 9.58
C LEU A 55 -6.49 -0.88 8.83
N LEU A 56 -6.30 0.00 7.85
CA LEU A 56 -7.39 0.51 7.01
C LEU A 56 -8.02 -0.62 6.18
N GLY A 57 -7.23 -1.57 5.69
CA GLY A 57 -7.73 -2.76 5.00
C GLY A 57 -8.60 -3.65 5.89
N ILE A 58 -8.19 -3.89 7.14
CA ILE A 58 -8.98 -4.65 8.13
C ILE A 58 -10.27 -3.89 8.47
N LEU A 59 -10.18 -2.58 8.70
CA LEU A 59 -11.33 -1.77 9.08
C LEU A 59 -12.36 -1.65 7.96
N ALA A 60 -11.90 -1.57 6.70
CA ALA A 60 -12.73 -1.58 5.51
C ALA A 60 -13.49 -2.90 5.31
N GLU A 61 -12.94 -4.03 5.78
CA GLU A 61 -13.61 -5.33 5.76
C GLU A 61 -14.61 -5.48 6.90
N ARG A 62 -14.28 -4.97 8.10
CA ARG A 62 -15.14 -5.06 9.28
C ARG A 62 -16.33 -4.10 9.24
N ASN A 63 -16.19 -2.97 8.57
CA ASN A 63 -17.21 -1.92 8.51
C ASN A 63 -17.54 -1.60 7.05
N GLU A 64 -18.49 -2.36 6.51
CA GLU A 64 -18.92 -2.26 5.11
C GLU A 64 -19.60 -0.91 4.79
N GLU A 65 -20.35 -0.34 5.75
CA GLU A 65 -21.03 0.95 5.61
C GLU A 65 -20.04 2.07 5.29
N ASN A 66 -18.92 2.11 6.02
CA ASN A 66 -17.88 3.12 5.85
C ASN A 66 -16.70 2.65 4.97
N ARG A 67 -16.82 1.50 4.30
CA ARG A 67 -15.75 0.90 3.48
C ARG A 67 -15.09 1.91 2.54
N HIS A 68 -15.89 2.71 1.85
CA HIS A 68 -15.41 3.67 0.87
C HIS A 68 -14.52 4.77 1.48
N HIS A 69 -14.78 5.21 2.72
CA HIS A 69 -13.95 6.17 3.44
C HIS A 69 -12.59 5.57 3.81
N TYR A 70 -12.58 4.35 4.34
CA TYR A 70 -11.33 3.65 4.66
C TYR A 70 -10.48 3.40 3.41
N MET A 71 -11.12 3.05 2.29
CA MET A 71 -10.39 2.86 1.03
C MET A 71 -9.85 4.19 0.46
N HIS A 72 -10.54 5.31 0.61
CA HIS A 72 -9.98 6.62 0.26
C HIS A 72 -8.79 6.99 1.14
N ALA A 73 -8.90 6.77 2.45
CA ALA A 73 -7.77 6.97 3.37
C ALA A 73 -6.57 6.07 2.98
N ALA A 74 -6.82 4.80 2.62
CA ALA A 74 -5.78 3.89 2.17
C ALA A 74 -5.11 4.36 0.87
N MET A 75 -5.88 4.96 -0.05
CA MET A 75 -5.34 5.58 -1.26
C MET A 75 -4.43 6.78 -0.97
N VAL A 76 -4.77 7.60 0.03
CA VAL A 76 -3.93 8.71 0.48
C VAL A 76 -2.62 8.17 1.08
N VAL A 77 -2.68 7.11 1.89
CA VAL A 77 -1.48 6.44 2.41
C VAL A 77 -0.61 5.92 1.26
N ALA A 78 -1.20 5.25 0.26
CA ALA A 78 -0.48 4.75 -0.90
C ALA A 78 0.16 5.86 -1.74
N LEU A 79 -0.47 7.03 -1.83
CA LEU A 79 0.13 8.21 -2.45
C LEU A 79 1.40 8.65 -1.71
N PHE A 80 1.35 8.74 -0.38
CA PHE A 80 2.53 9.05 0.43
C PHE A 80 3.61 7.99 0.33
N MET A 81 3.25 6.70 0.21
CA MET A 81 4.21 5.63 -0.04
C MET A 81 4.99 5.85 -1.33
N VAL A 82 4.31 6.21 -2.42
CA VAL A 82 4.97 6.46 -3.71
C VAL A 82 5.83 7.71 -3.66
N ILE A 83 5.34 8.81 -3.07
CA ILE A 83 6.11 10.05 -2.96
C ILE A 83 7.34 9.85 -2.05
N GLY A 84 7.15 9.30 -0.85
CA GLY A 84 8.24 9.06 0.10
C GLY A 84 9.25 8.04 -0.42
N GLY A 85 8.76 6.99 -1.08
CA GLY A 85 9.61 6.00 -1.73
C GLY A 85 10.41 6.60 -2.88
N ALA A 86 9.79 7.35 -3.77
CA ALA A 86 10.45 7.99 -4.90
C ALA A 86 11.50 9.02 -4.45
N GLN A 87 11.18 9.86 -3.46
CA GLN A 87 12.16 10.78 -2.87
C GLN A 87 13.37 10.03 -2.29
N GLY A 88 13.11 8.92 -1.60
CA GLY A 88 14.19 8.11 -1.05
C GLY A 88 15.04 7.38 -2.10
N LEU A 89 14.55 7.20 -3.33
CA LEU A 89 15.30 6.66 -4.47
C LEU A 89 16.04 7.72 -5.28
N ILE A 90 15.65 8.99 -5.17
CA ILE A 90 16.40 10.10 -5.78
C ILE A 90 17.69 10.36 -4.99
N VAL A 91 17.63 10.26 -3.67
CA VAL A 91 18.79 10.48 -2.78
C VAL A 91 19.36 9.13 -2.31
N ILE A 92 20.17 8.50 -3.15
CA ILE A 92 20.77 7.18 -2.87
C ILE A 92 22.18 7.24 -2.27
N GLU A 93 22.84 8.40 -2.33
CA GLU A 93 24.19 8.55 -1.81
C GLU A 93 24.25 8.22 -0.31
N GLY A 94 25.15 7.31 0.07
CA GLY A 94 25.32 6.85 1.44
C GLY A 94 24.27 5.86 1.96
N LYS A 95 23.30 5.43 1.15
CA LYS A 95 22.32 4.40 1.56
C LYS A 95 22.84 2.99 1.33
N SER A 96 22.51 2.09 2.26
CA SER A 96 22.72 0.66 2.08
C SER A 96 21.78 0.09 1.01
N ASN A 97 22.21 -0.99 0.36
CA ASN A 97 21.37 -1.72 -0.62
C ASN A 97 20.00 -2.10 -0.03
N LEU A 98 19.94 -2.38 1.27
CA LEU A 98 18.71 -2.73 1.97
C LEU A 98 17.78 -1.54 2.16
N SER A 99 18.33 -0.35 2.43
CA SER A 99 17.54 0.90 2.47
C SER A 99 16.99 1.23 1.09
N ILE A 100 17.80 1.07 0.03
CA ILE A 100 17.35 1.26 -1.36
C ILE A 100 16.23 0.26 -1.70
N GLY A 101 16.41 -1.02 -1.37
CA GLY A 101 15.39 -2.06 -1.57
C GLY A 101 14.08 -1.77 -0.82
N SER A 102 14.17 -1.20 0.38
CA SER A 102 13.01 -0.79 1.17
C SER A 102 12.22 0.35 0.51
N HIS A 103 12.89 1.31 -0.11
CA HIS A 103 12.20 2.36 -0.87
C HIS A 103 11.63 1.82 -2.19
N LEU A 104 12.33 0.91 -2.86
CA LEU A 104 11.84 0.25 -4.08
C LEU A 104 10.54 -0.51 -3.82
N ILE A 105 10.50 -1.38 -2.79
CA ILE A 105 9.29 -2.16 -2.49
C ILE A 105 8.14 -1.24 -2.06
N LEU A 106 8.43 -0.15 -1.33
CA LEU A 106 7.44 0.85 -0.94
C LEU A 106 6.77 1.48 -2.17
N VAL A 107 7.55 1.91 -3.17
CA VAL A 107 7.03 2.47 -4.42
C VAL A 107 6.24 1.42 -5.20
N LEU A 108 6.79 0.22 -5.40
CA LEU A 108 6.15 -0.83 -6.19
C LEU A 108 4.79 -1.23 -5.60
N MET A 109 4.73 -1.43 -4.28
CA MET A 109 3.49 -1.77 -3.60
C MET A 109 2.49 -0.60 -3.63
N GLY A 110 2.96 0.64 -3.42
CA GLY A 110 2.13 1.84 -3.50
C GLY A 110 1.51 2.05 -4.88
N VAL A 111 2.31 1.95 -5.95
CA VAL A 111 1.84 2.08 -7.34
C VAL A 111 0.85 0.98 -7.70
N THR A 112 1.13 -0.27 -7.32
CA THR A 112 0.25 -1.41 -7.57
C THR A 112 -1.10 -1.21 -6.89
N PHE A 113 -1.08 -0.83 -5.60
CA PHE A 113 -2.29 -0.57 -4.84
C PHE A 113 -3.09 0.62 -5.41
N MET A 114 -2.44 1.73 -5.75
CA MET A 114 -3.12 2.87 -6.37
C MET A 114 -3.76 2.50 -7.70
N THR A 115 -3.07 1.72 -8.54
CA THR A 115 -3.61 1.27 -9.82
C THR A 115 -4.86 0.42 -9.64
N ALA A 116 -4.84 -0.49 -8.66
CA ALA A 116 -6.00 -1.31 -8.32
C ALA A 116 -7.17 -0.45 -7.77
N GLY A 117 -6.88 0.50 -6.87
CA GLY A 117 -7.88 1.41 -6.31
C GLY A 117 -8.54 2.30 -7.37
N ILE A 118 -7.75 2.90 -8.27
CA ILE A 118 -8.27 3.71 -9.38
C ILE A 118 -9.16 2.88 -10.31
N LYS A 119 -8.74 1.66 -10.66
CA LYS A 119 -9.57 0.75 -11.48
C LYS A 119 -10.88 0.39 -10.78
N SER A 120 -10.84 0.17 -9.46
CA SER A 120 -12.04 -0.08 -8.66
C SER A 120 -13.02 1.10 -8.68
N PHE A 121 -12.55 2.33 -8.49
CA PHE A 121 -13.39 3.52 -8.56
C PHE A 121 -13.99 3.71 -9.96
N ARG A 122 -13.21 3.46 -11.01
CA ARG A 122 -13.71 3.52 -12.39
C ARG A 122 -14.78 2.46 -12.66
N HIS A 123 -14.61 1.25 -12.14
CA HIS A 123 -15.60 0.19 -12.26
C HIS A 123 -16.91 0.57 -11.54
N ALA A 124 -16.83 1.05 -10.30
CA ALA A 124 -17.99 1.52 -9.55
C ALA A 124 -18.73 2.66 -10.26
N ARG A 125 -18.00 3.58 -10.89
CA ARG A 125 -18.60 4.66 -11.71
C ARG A 125 -19.34 4.10 -12.93
N LYS A 126 -18.71 3.21 -13.70
CA LYS A 126 -19.34 2.61 -14.90
C LYS A 126 -20.60 1.83 -14.56
N LEU A 127 -20.61 1.10 -13.45
CA LEU A 127 -21.79 0.36 -13.00
C LEU A 127 -22.97 1.31 -12.74
N ARG A 128 -22.71 2.45 -12.09
CA ARG A 128 -23.74 3.49 -11.87
C ARG A 128 -24.27 4.08 -13.18
N GLU A 129 -23.41 4.28 -14.18
CA GLU A 129 -23.81 4.76 -15.51
C GLU A 129 -24.63 3.72 -16.30
N SER A 130 -24.33 2.42 -16.16
CA SER A 130 -25.07 1.34 -16.84
C SER A 130 -26.39 0.96 -16.17
N SER A 131 -26.50 1.14 -14.85
CA SER A 131 -27.68 0.78 -14.06
C SER A 131 -28.75 1.87 -14.02
N GLY A 132 -28.52 3.03 -14.64
CA GLY A 132 -29.52 4.11 -14.74
C GLY A 132 -28.94 5.51 -14.89
N GLY A 133 -28.63 5.88 -16.14
CA GLY A 133 -28.93 7.24 -16.60
C GLY A 133 -30.43 7.38 -16.85
#